data_AF-A0A7Y4DEN2-F1
#
_entry.id   AF-A0A7Y4DEN2-F1
#
_cell.length_a   1.000
_cell.length_b   1.000
_cell.length_c   1.000
_cell.angle_alpha   90.00
_cell.angle_beta   90.00
_cell.angle_gamma   90.00
#
_symmetry.space_group_name_H-M   'P 1'
#
loop_
_entity.id
_entity.type
_entity.pdbx_description
1 polymer ?
#
loop_
_entity_poly.entity_id
_entity_poly.type
_entity_poly.pdbx_seq_one_letter_code
_entity_poly.pdbx_strand_id
1 'polypeptide(L)'
;MEVDLNNEIILDDSWGKLDIFKKVISINFYGTGIYTINLSQISKENVLIQPAKTITINVPKPKVKSITLNEDKTTFKTEKGLLRFGEVKITPAENQILNKKAKEKMIDQLNEKTLIKTASLNTEKTIKKSLESILNPHEDYNIIIKFIDN
;
A
#
# COMPACT_ATOMS: atom_id res chain seq x y z
N MET A 1 7.25 -3.33 3.38
CA MET A 1 7.58 -1.97 2.95
C MET A 1 6.36 -1.11 3.15
N GLU A 2 6.57 0.09 3.68
CA GLU A 2 5.50 1.03 3.95
C GLU A 2 5.45 2.06 2.82
N VAL A 3 4.24 2.34 2.34
CA VAL A 3 3.97 3.41 1.37
C VAL A 3 2.87 4.25 1.98
N ASP A 4 3.18 5.51 2.26
CA ASP A 4 2.17 6.47 2.69
C ASP A 4 1.20 6.74 1.53
N LEU A 5 -0.10 6.68 1.82
CA LEU A 5 -1.15 6.98 0.87
C LEU A 5 -1.93 8.20 1.35
N ASN A 6 -2.40 8.97 0.39
CA ASN A 6 -3.37 10.02 0.67
C ASN A 6 -4.53 9.87 -0.29
N ASN A 7 -5.71 9.56 0.25
CA ASN A 7 -6.90 9.28 -0.56
C ASN A 7 -8.01 10.23 -0.15
N GLU A 8 -8.12 11.33 -0.88
CA GLU A 8 -9.33 12.13 -0.83
C GLU A 8 -10.49 11.31 -1.43
N ILE A 9 -11.54 11.11 -0.64
CA ILE A 9 -12.72 10.37 -1.07
C ILE A 9 -13.92 11.31 -1.03
N ILE A 10 -14.35 11.73 -2.21
CA ILE A 10 -15.62 12.45 -2.35
C ILE A 10 -16.75 11.44 -2.12
N LEU A 11 -17.62 11.72 -1.16
CA LEU A 11 -18.83 10.93 -0.94
C LEU A 11 -19.84 11.31 -2.01
N ASP A 12 -20.36 10.32 -2.72
CA ASP A 12 -21.49 10.46 -3.63
C ASP A 12 -22.57 9.42 -3.31
N ASP A 13 -23.66 9.39 -4.07
CA ASP A 13 -24.80 8.50 -3.84
C ASP A 13 -24.48 6.99 -3.93
N SER A 14 -23.27 6.60 -4.36
CA SER A 14 -22.81 5.21 -4.38
C SER A 14 -22.52 4.64 -2.98
N TRP A 15 -22.61 5.47 -1.93
CA TRP A 15 -22.23 5.11 -0.56
C TRP A 15 -23.37 4.60 0.32
N GLY A 16 -24.63 4.66 -0.13
CA GLY A 16 -25.81 4.07 0.55
C GLY A 16 -26.65 5.08 1.34
N LYS A 17 -27.69 4.61 2.06
CA LYS A 17 -28.70 5.46 2.72
C LYS A 17 -28.46 5.70 4.24
N LEU A 18 -27.21 5.76 4.69
CA LEU A 18 -26.91 5.97 6.11
C LEU A 18 -27.17 7.43 6.54
N ASP A 19 -27.56 7.62 7.80
CA ASP A 19 -27.90 8.95 8.34
C ASP A 19 -26.70 9.91 8.41
N ILE A 20 -25.47 9.39 8.56
CA ILE A 20 -24.24 10.19 8.39
C ILE A 20 -24.13 10.85 7.01
N PHE A 21 -24.58 10.20 5.93
CA PHE A 21 -24.48 10.76 4.57
C PHE A 21 -25.49 11.88 4.33
N LYS A 22 -26.53 11.98 5.15
CA LYS A 22 -27.44 13.14 5.16
C LYS A 22 -26.82 14.37 5.83
N LYS A 23 -25.73 14.20 6.59
CA LYS A 23 -25.11 15.25 7.42
C LYS A 23 -23.73 15.68 6.90
N VAL A 24 -23.11 14.85 6.06
CA VAL A 24 -21.73 15.00 5.59
C VAL A 24 -21.72 15.04 4.06
N ILE A 25 -21.06 16.05 3.50
CA ILE A 25 -20.89 16.29 2.06
C ILE A 25 -19.73 15.47 1.49
N SER A 26 -18.59 15.37 2.19
CA SER A 26 -17.45 14.54 1.77
C SER A 26 -16.60 14.10 2.96
N ILE A 27 -15.82 13.02 2.82
CA ILE A 27 -14.90 12.53 3.86
C ILE A 27 -13.52 12.28 3.28
N ASN A 28 -12.52 12.97 3.78
CA ASN A 28 -11.13 12.78 3.34
C ASN A 28 -10.45 11.81 4.29
N PHE A 29 -10.27 10.57 3.85
CA PHE A 29 -9.63 9.51 4.62
C PHE A 29 -8.11 9.50 4.40
N TYR A 30 -7.36 9.37 5.47
CA TYR A 30 -5.92 9.19 5.41
C TYR A 30 -5.57 7.79 5.86
N GLY A 31 -4.55 7.18 5.26
CA GLY A 31 -4.12 5.85 5.65
C GLY A 31 -2.76 5.48 5.09
N THR A 32 -2.15 4.47 5.68
CA THR A 32 -0.86 3.94 5.21
C THR A 32 -1.09 2.54 4.66
N GLY A 33 -0.62 2.32 3.42
CA GLY A 33 -0.63 1.03 2.77
C GLY A 33 0.65 0.28 3.07
N ILE A 34 0.52 -0.99 3.46
CA ILE A 34 1.68 -1.85 3.72
C ILE A 34 1.75 -2.89 2.61
N TYR A 35 2.85 -2.88 1.86
CA TYR A 35 3.18 -3.95 0.92
C TYR A 35 4.07 -5.00 1.58
N THR A 36 3.84 -6.25 1.20
CA THR A 36 4.68 -7.37 1.60
C THR A 36 5.15 -8.16 0.38
N ILE A 37 6.31 -8.75 0.52
CA ILE A 37 6.86 -9.73 -0.41
C ILE A 37 7.22 -10.97 0.40
N ASN A 38 6.79 -12.14 -0.08
CA ASN A 38 7.14 -13.39 0.58
C ASN A 38 8.35 -14.02 -0.12
N LEU A 39 9.52 -13.89 0.49
CA LEU A 39 10.77 -14.48 -0.02
C LEU A 39 10.98 -15.93 0.45
N SER A 40 10.11 -16.47 1.33
CA SER A 40 10.28 -17.82 1.89
C SER A 40 10.14 -18.93 0.84
N GLN A 41 9.58 -18.61 -0.31
CA GLN A 41 9.37 -19.54 -1.43
C GLN A 41 10.51 -19.48 -2.46
N ILE A 42 11.51 -18.62 -2.26
CA ILE A 42 12.67 -18.55 -3.14
C ILE A 42 13.54 -19.78 -2.91
N SER A 43 13.78 -20.51 -3.99
CA SER A 43 14.63 -21.68 -4.03
C SER A 43 15.82 -21.44 -4.98
N LYS A 44 16.68 -22.45 -5.14
CA LYS A 44 17.82 -22.40 -6.06
C LYS A 44 17.40 -22.14 -7.50
N GLU A 45 16.21 -22.58 -7.92
CA GLU A 45 15.74 -22.39 -9.30
C GLU A 45 15.36 -20.94 -9.61
N ASN A 46 15.14 -20.13 -8.58
CA ASN A 46 14.89 -18.69 -8.73
C ASN A 46 16.18 -17.88 -8.86
N VAL A 47 17.35 -18.50 -8.66
CA VAL A 47 18.65 -17.83 -8.69
C VAL A 47 19.46 -18.33 -9.87
N LEU A 48 19.79 -17.42 -10.78
CA LEU A 48 20.67 -17.69 -11.91
C LEU A 48 21.99 -16.95 -11.69
N ILE A 49 23.06 -17.73 -11.50
CA ILE A 49 24.43 -17.20 -11.47
C ILE A 49 24.99 -17.32 -12.89
N GLN A 50 25.32 -16.18 -13.47
CA GLN A 50 25.82 -16.08 -14.84
C GLN A 50 27.33 -15.79 -14.85
N PRO A 51 28.02 -16.11 -15.96
CA PRO A 51 29.37 -15.62 -16.21
C PRO A 51 29.45 -14.09 -16.08
N ALA A 52 30.64 -13.56 -15.81
CA ALA A 52 30.87 -12.13 -15.54
C ALA A 52 30.16 -11.60 -14.26
N LYS A 53 30.18 -12.40 -13.18
CA LYS A 53 29.75 -12.00 -11.82
C LYS A 53 28.33 -11.41 -11.77
N THR A 54 27.44 -11.90 -12.63
CA THR A 54 26.05 -11.43 -12.66
C THR A 54 25.15 -12.45 -11.97
N ILE A 55 24.36 -11.98 -11.00
CA ILE A 55 23.37 -12.79 -10.29
C ILE A 55 21.99 -12.24 -10.61
N THR A 56 21.17 -13.05 -11.26
CA THR A 56 19.75 -12.75 -11.47
C THR A 56 18.91 -13.51 -10.45
N ILE A 57 18.03 -12.82 -9.75
CA ILE A 57 17.11 -13.42 -8.77
C ILE A 57 15.67 -13.09 -9.17
N ASN A 58 14.89 -14.14 -9.36
CA ASN A 58 13.45 -14.03 -9.60
C ASN A 58 12.72 -13.97 -8.26
N VAL A 59 11.95 -12.91 -8.03
CA VAL A 59 11.21 -12.68 -6.79
C VAL A 59 9.73 -12.43 -7.09
N PRO A 60 8.81 -12.82 -6.20
CA PRO A 60 7.39 -12.55 -6.42
C PRO A 60 7.10 -11.05 -6.37
N LYS A 61 6.08 -10.59 -7.10
CA LYS A 61 5.63 -9.20 -7.01
C LYS A 61 5.15 -8.84 -5.59
N PRO A 62 5.40 -7.60 -5.12
CA PRO A 62 4.83 -7.11 -3.88
C PRO A 62 3.31 -7.13 -3.94
N LYS A 63 2.67 -7.48 -2.83
CA LYS A 63 1.21 -7.48 -2.68
C LYS A 63 0.80 -6.64 -1.48
N VAL A 64 -0.40 -6.07 -1.53
CA VAL A 64 -0.98 -5.35 -0.40
C VAL A 64 -1.18 -6.34 0.75
N LYS A 65 -0.56 -6.06 1.89
CA LYS A 65 -0.72 -6.83 3.13
C LYS A 65 -1.87 -6.30 3.97
N SER A 66 -1.89 -4.98 4.17
CA SER A 66 -2.83 -4.33 5.06
C SER A 66 -2.90 -2.84 4.80
N ILE A 67 -3.95 -2.22 5.31
CA ILE A 67 -4.18 -0.78 5.31
C ILE A 67 -4.52 -0.35 6.74
N THR A 68 -3.80 0.65 7.22
CA THR A 68 -4.08 1.29 8.50
C THR A 68 -4.66 2.67 8.22
N LEU A 69 -5.91 2.91 8.62
CA LEU A 69 -6.51 4.24 8.55
C LEU A 69 -5.94 5.12 9.66
N ASN A 70 -5.68 6.37 9.32
CA ASN A 70 -5.32 7.41 10.27
C ASN A 70 -6.57 8.24 10.57
N GLU A 71 -7.28 7.83 11.62
CA GLU A 71 -8.53 8.47 12.05
C GLU A 71 -8.30 9.94 12.44
N ASP A 72 -7.18 10.25 13.11
CA ASP A 72 -6.83 11.62 13.55
C ASP A 72 -6.67 12.61 12.38
N LYS A 73 -6.21 12.12 11.23
CA LYS A 73 -6.09 12.93 10.00
C LYS A 73 -7.38 12.97 9.19
N THR A 74 -8.32 12.07 9.44
CA THR A 74 -9.57 11.97 8.68
C THR A 74 -10.46 13.19 8.94
N THR A 75 -10.97 13.80 7.88
CA THR A 75 -11.80 15.02 7.96
C THR A 75 -13.14 14.85 7.25
N PHE A 76 -14.16 15.51 7.78
CA PHE A 76 -15.55 15.45 7.33
C PHE A 76 -15.96 16.86 6.89
N LYS A 77 -16.30 17.02 5.62
CA LYS A 77 -16.87 18.27 5.11
C LYS A 77 -18.38 18.24 5.32
N THR A 78 -18.92 19.25 5.97
CA THR A 78 -20.36 19.45 6.16
C THR A 78 -20.78 20.79 5.59
N GLU A 79 -22.09 21.06 5.53
CA GLU A 79 -22.61 22.39 5.14
C GLU A 79 -22.09 23.51 6.06
N LYS A 80 -21.72 23.17 7.30
CA LYS A 80 -21.25 24.12 8.31
C LYS A 80 -19.72 24.27 8.34
N GLY A 81 -18.99 23.57 7.47
CA GLY A 81 -17.54 23.62 7.40
C GLY A 81 -16.86 22.25 7.55
N LEU A 82 -15.52 22.29 7.68
CA LEU A 82 -14.66 21.11 7.82
C LEU A 82 -14.52 20.73 9.29
N LEU A 83 -14.79 19.47 9.60
CA LEU A 83 -14.74 18.90 10.94
C LEU A 83 -13.74 17.74 10.99
N ARG A 84 -13.15 17.49 12.16
CA ARG A 84 -12.26 16.35 12.41
C ARG A 84 -13.03 15.14 12.92
N PHE A 85 -12.36 13.98 12.91
CA PHE A 85 -12.86 12.79 13.59
C PHE A 85 -13.12 13.08 15.08
N GLY A 86 -14.30 12.69 15.58
CA GLY A 86 -14.77 12.98 16.94
C GLY A 86 -15.66 14.23 17.08
N GLU A 87 -15.61 15.17 16.14
CA GLU A 87 -16.50 16.35 16.11
C GLU A 87 -17.85 16.03 15.45
N VAL A 88 -17.89 14.99 14.61
CA VAL A 88 -19.11 14.45 14.01
C VAL A 88 -19.62 13.29 14.87
N LYS A 89 -20.91 13.32 15.23
CA LYS A 89 -21.56 12.18 15.89
C LYS A 89 -21.74 11.04 14.89
N ILE A 90 -20.89 10.03 15.00
CA ILE A 90 -20.91 8.81 14.19
C ILE A 90 -21.17 7.63 15.14
N THR A 91 -22.17 6.82 14.83
CA THR A 91 -22.45 5.61 15.62
C THR A 91 -21.40 4.53 15.33
N PRO A 92 -21.18 3.56 16.25
CA PRO A 92 -20.24 2.46 16.00
C PRO A 92 -20.52 1.68 14.71
N ALA A 93 -21.80 1.47 14.37
CA ALA A 93 -22.21 0.78 13.14
C ALA A 93 -21.86 1.60 11.89
N GLU A 94 -22.11 2.91 11.90
CA GLU A 94 -21.72 3.80 10.80
C GLU A 94 -20.20 3.85 10.63
N ASN A 95 -19.45 3.90 11.74
CA ASN A 95 -17.99 3.90 11.72
C ASN A 95 -17.43 2.60 11.10
N GLN A 96 -18.00 1.44 11.45
CA GLN A 96 -17.60 0.17 10.85
C GLN A 96 -17.82 0.15 9.33
N ILE A 97 -18.95 0.67 8.86
CA ILE A 97 -19.25 0.72 7.42
C ILE A 97 -18.31 1.69 6.71
N LEU A 98 -18.09 2.89 7.27
CA LEU A 98 -17.14 3.87 6.74
C LEU A 98 -15.73 3.30 6.63
N ASN A 99 -15.22 2.71 7.71
CA ASN A 99 -13.88 2.13 7.75
C ASN A 99 -13.74 0.97 6.77
N LYS A 100 -14.75 0.10 6.64
CA LYS A 100 -14.74 -0.98 5.66
C LYS A 100 -14.64 -0.44 4.23
N LYS A 101 -15.51 0.49 3.86
CA LYS A 101 -15.55 1.06 2.50
C LYS A 101 -14.32 1.89 2.17
N ALA A 102 -13.82 2.68 3.12
CA ALA A 102 -12.58 3.44 2.96
C ALA A 102 -11.40 2.49 2.70
N LYS A 103 -11.30 1.40 3.45
CA LYS A 103 -10.28 0.36 3.22
C LYS A 103 -10.43 -0.28 1.85
N GLU A 104 -11.63 -0.65 1.42
CA GLU A 104 -11.88 -1.22 0.08
C GLU A 104 -11.36 -0.27 -1.03
N LYS A 105 -11.73 1.02 -0.99
CA LYS A 105 -11.23 2.00 -1.96
C LYS A 105 -9.71 2.19 -1.89
N MET A 106 -9.12 2.20 -0.69
CA MET A 106 -7.67 2.32 -0.56
C MET A 106 -6.94 1.07 -1.06
N ILE A 107 -7.54 -0.13 -0.95
CA ILE A 107 -7.00 -1.35 -1.57
C ILE A 107 -6.99 -1.20 -3.08
N ASP A 108 -8.07 -0.72 -3.67
CA ASP A 108 -8.16 -0.52 -5.13
C ASP A 108 -7.07 0.44 -5.61
N GLN A 109 -6.88 1.55 -4.90
CA GLN A 109 -5.81 2.51 -5.22
C GLN A 109 -4.42 1.88 -5.06
N LEU A 110 -4.16 1.13 -3.99
CA LEU A 110 -2.90 0.40 -3.83
C LEU A 110 -2.64 -0.64 -4.93
N ASN A 111 -3.69 -1.13 -5.58
CA ASN A 111 -3.54 -2.04 -6.71
C ASN A 111 -3.38 -1.31 -8.05
N GLU A 112 -3.42 0.03 -8.08
CA GLU A 112 -3.10 0.80 -9.27
C GLU A 112 -1.67 0.54 -9.73
N LYS A 113 -1.50 0.46 -11.05
CA LYS A 113 -0.22 0.11 -11.69
C LYS A 113 0.94 1.00 -11.25
N THR A 114 0.68 2.28 -11.00
CA THR A 114 1.66 3.29 -10.56
C THR A 114 2.20 2.98 -9.16
N LEU A 115 1.32 2.69 -8.21
CA LEU A 115 1.70 2.39 -6.83
C LEU A 115 2.36 1.01 -6.72
N ILE A 116 1.85 -0.01 -7.44
CA ILE A 116 2.50 -1.32 -7.53
C ILE A 116 3.90 -1.23 -8.15
N LYS A 117 4.08 -0.40 -9.19
CA LYS A 117 5.40 -0.15 -9.79
C LYS A 117 6.36 0.50 -8.79
N THR A 118 5.88 1.48 -8.03
CA THR A 118 6.67 2.16 -7.00
C THR A 118 7.09 1.19 -5.89
N ALA A 119 6.16 0.36 -5.42
CA ALA A 119 6.46 -0.69 -4.45
C ALA A 119 7.48 -1.71 -4.99
N SER A 120 7.37 -2.09 -6.27
CA SER A 120 8.33 -2.98 -6.93
C SER A 120 9.73 -2.36 -6.99
N LEU A 121 9.87 -1.11 -7.44
CA LEU A 121 11.16 -0.42 -7.52
C LEU A 121 11.86 -0.29 -6.16
N ASN A 122 11.10 0.10 -5.13
CA ASN A 122 11.64 0.17 -3.78
C ASN A 122 12.06 -1.22 -3.25
N THR A 123 11.37 -2.28 -3.69
CA THR A 123 11.61 -3.66 -3.25
C THR A 123 12.89 -4.16 -3.89
N GLU A 124 13.03 -3.96 -5.20
CA GLU A 124 14.25 -4.20 -5.95
C GLU A 124 15.44 -3.50 -5.30
N LYS A 125 15.33 -2.19 -5.02
CA LYS A 125 16.40 -1.41 -4.38
C LYS A 125 16.79 -1.98 -3.03
N THR A 126 15.80 -2.37 -2.21
CA THR A 126 16.04 -2.92 -0.87
C THR A 126 16.73 -4.28 -0.94
N ILE A 127 16.23 -5.19 -1.76
CA ILE A 127 16.80 -6.53 -1.93
C ILE A 127 18.21 -6.43 -2.49
N LYS A 128 18.41 -5.62 -3.54
CA LYS A 128 19.70 -5.38 -4.17
C LYS A 128 20.72 -4.87 -3.15
N LYS A 129 20.38 -3.82 -2.38
CA LYS A 129 21.26 -3.28 -1.33
C LYS A 129 21.62 -4.32 -0.27
N SER A 130 20.66 -5.13 0.17
CA SER A 130 20.92 -6.21 1.12
C SER A 130 21.91 -7.23 0.57
N LEU A 131 21.74 -7.65 -0.69
CA LEU A 131 22.64 -8.63 -1.30
C LEU A 131 24.02 -8.05 -1.60
N GLU A 132 24.09 -6.82 -2.09
CA GLU A 132 25.36 -6.09 -2.28
C GLU A 132 26.13 -6.00 -0.95
N SER A 133 25.43 -5.73 0.17
CA SER A 133 26.08 -5.67 1.49
C SER A 133 26.69 -7.00 1.95
N ILE A 134 26.20 -8.12 1.41
CA ILE A 134 26.69 -9.47 1.73
C ILE A 134 27.78 -9.89 0.75
N LEU A 135 27.61 -9.59 -0.54
CA LEU A 135 28.44 -10.13 -1.62
C LEU A 135 29.61 -9.22 -2.01
N ASN A 136 29.40 -7.90 -2.03
CA ASN A 136 30.39 -6.94 -2.51
C ASN A 136 31.62 -6.75 -1.62
N PRO A 137 31.58 -7.02 -0.29
CA PRO A 137 32.81 -7.12 0.49
C PRO A 137 33.76 -8.22 -0.01
N HIS A 138 33.25 -9.21 -0.74
CA HIS A 138 34.04 -10.31 -1.30
C HIS A 138 34.38 -10.05 -2.77
N GLU A 139 33.39 -9.78 -3.60
CA GLU A 139 33.56 -9.47 -5.02
C GLU A 139 32.44 -8.58 -5.54
N ASP A 140 32.72 -7.69 -6.48
CA ASP A 140 31.71 -6.82 -7.08
C ASP A 140 30.79 -7.60 -8.02
N TYR A 141 29.63 -8.04 -7.49
CA TYR A 141 28.61 -8.74 -8.26
C TYR A 141 27.59 -7.75 -8.83
N ASN A 142 27.26 -7.94 -10.11
CA ASN A 142 26.11 -7.28 -10.71
C ASN A 142 24.81 -8.02 -10.34
N ILE A 143 24.00 -7.41 -9.50
CA ILE A 143 22.75 -8.01 -9.00
C ILE A 143 21.54 -7.46 -9.78
N ILE A 144 20.76 -8.38 -10.34
CA ILE A 144 19.55 -8.11 -11.12
C ILE A 144 18.36 -8.78 -10.42
N ILE A 145 17.36 -7.98 -10.05
CA ILE A 145 16.11 -8.49 -9.46
C ILE A 145 15.03 -8.49 -10.54
N LYS A 146 14.38 -9.63 -10.76
CA LYS A 146 13.26 -9.75 -11.70
C LYS A 146 12.00 -10.14 -10.96
N PHE A 147 10.93 -9.38 -11.17
CA PHE A 147 9.63 -9.69 -10.60
C PHE A 147 8.87 -10.68 -11.48
N ILE A 148 8.44 -11.80 -10.90
CA ILE A 148 7.61 -12.80 -11.56
C ILE A 148 6.16 -12.72 -11.05
N ASP A 149 5.22 -12.95 -11.96
CA ASP A 149 3.84 -13.25 -11.60
C ASP A 149 3.79 -14.70 -11.12
N ASN A 150 3.29 -14.93 -9.91
CA ASN A 150 3.03 -16.28 -9.39
C ASN A 150 1.82 -16.90 -10.09
#